data_AF-X1J396-F1
#
_entry.id   AF-X1J396-F1
#
_cell.length_a   1.000
_cell.length_b   1.000
_cell.length_c   1.000
_cell.angle_alpha   90.00
_cell.angle_beta   90.00
_cell.angle_gamma   90.00
#
_symmetry.space_group_name_H-M   'P 1'
#
loop_
_entity.id
_entity.type
_entity.pdbx_description
1 polymer ?
#
loop_
_entity_poly.entity_id
_entity_poly.type
_entity_poly.pdbx_seq_one_letter_code
_entity_poly.pdbx_strand_id
1 'polypeptide(L)'
;DRDGTYHRGKRGYGWLKKKFLKERTVKMISYELQDVGCKVYTDEDKPIHLAGQKSKTAIEEIDEHGYCIAEIEFMAETNKGFRDVQNVKRIGKIKEQEI
;
A
#
# COMPACT_ATOMS: atom_id res chain seq x y z
N ASP A 1 20.25 7.97 31.25
CA ASP A 1 20.38 6.50 31.33
C ASP A 1 20.34 5.90 29.93
N ARG A 2 21.46 5.34 29.47
CA ARG A 2 21.63 4.70 28.16
C ARG A 2 21.97 3.22 28.34
N ASP A 3 21.16 2.48 29.09
CA ASP A 3 21.33 1.02 29.17
C ASP A 3 20.65 0.37 27.97
N GLY A 4 21.43 0.17 26.90
CA GLY A 4 21.04 -0.55 25.68
C GLY A 4 21.12 -2.06 25.87
N THR A 5 20.46 -2.60 26.89
CA THR A 5 20.47 -4.04 27.19
C THR A 5 19.92 -4.82 26.01
N TYR A 6 20.65 -5.84 25.56
CA TYR A 6 20.20 -6.68 24.46
C TYR A 6 18.97 -7.49 24.86
N HIS A 7 17.88 -7.32 24.12
CA HIS A 7 16.66 -8.10 24.29
C HIS A 7 16.51 -9.07 23.11
N ARG A 8 16.35 -10.37 23.41
CA ARG A 8 16.12 -11.40 22.39
C ARG A 8 14.72 -11.23 21.77
N GLY A 9 14.63 -10.77 20.53
CA GLY A 9 13.37 -10.61 19.79
C GLY A 9 13.41 -9.50 18.73
N LYS A 10 12.48 -9.51 17.76
CA LYS A 10 12.46 -8.53 16.63
C LYS A 10 12.08 -7.09 17.03
N ARG A 11 11.55 -6.90 18.24
CA ARG A 11 11.20 -5.58 18.82
C ARG A 11 11.88 -5.47 20.18
N GLY A 12 13.20 -5.27 20.17
CA GLY A 12 13.91 -4.96 21.41
C GLY A 12 13.38 -3.65 21.98
N TYR A 13 12.99 -3.65 23.26
CA TYR A 13 12.62 -2.45 23.99
C TYR A 13 13.77 -1.44 23.85
N GLY A 14 13.48 -0.25 23.29
CA GLY A 14 14.45 0.83 23.10
C GLY A 14 15.00 1.05 21.68
N TRP A 15 14.74 0.15 20.72
CA TRP A 15 15.21 0.32 19.34
C TRP A 15 14.12 0.90 18.43
N LEU A 16 14.29 2.16 18.01
CA LEU A 16 13.43 2.82 17.02
C LEU A 16 14.02 2.65 15.62
N LYS A 17 13.26 2.05 14.70
CA LYS A 17 13.63 1.99 13.28
C LYS A 17 12.97 3.14 12.53
N LYS A 18 13.76 4.16 12.18
CA LYS A 18 13.32 5.22 11.28
C LYS A 18 13.50 4.77 9.82
N LYS A 19 12.47 4.92 9.00
CA LYS A 19 12.51 4.69 7.55
C LYS A 19 11.92 5.91 6.85
N PHE A 20 12.47 6.27 5.71
CA PHE A 20 11.83 7.21 4.79
C PHE A 20 11.05 6.39 3.77
N LEU A 21 9.74 6.64 3.69
CA LEU A 21 8.87 6.02 2.69
C LEU A 21 8.69 7.00 1.54
N LYS A 22 8.50 6.46 0.34
CA LYS A 22 8.15 7.22 -0.85
C LYS A 22 6.63 7.17 -1.02
N GLU A 23 6.08 8.22 -1.58
CA GLU A 23 4.65 8.36 -1.84
C GLU A 23 4.42 8.46 -3.35
N ARG A 24 3.40 7.76 -3.86
CA ARG A 24 3.00 7.82 -5.26
C ARG A 24 1.50 7.59 -5.39
N THR A 25 0.87 8.31 -6.31
CA THR A 25 -0.51 8.06 -6.72
C THR A 25 -0.50 7.06 -7.87
N VAL A 26 -1.27 5.99 -7.75
CA VAL A 26 -1.37 4.92 -8.73
C VAL A 26 -2.83 4.70 -9.14
N LYS A 27 -3.04 4.36 -10.41
CA LYS A 27 -4.35 4.00 -10.93
C LYS A 27 -4.48 2.48 -10.94
N MET A 28 -5.43 1.96 -10.19
CA MET A 28 -5.79 0.55 -10.15
C MET A 28 -6.89 0.30 -11.17
N ILE A 29 -6.70 -0.69 -12.04
CA ILE A 29 -7.59 -0.94 -13.19
C ILE A 29 -8.34 -2.26 -13.08
N SER A 30 -7.82 -3.22 -12.31
CA SER A 30 -8.43 -4.52 -12.14
C SER A 30 -8.08 -5.10 -10.78
N TYR A 31 -8.85 -6.10 -10.37
CA TYR A 31 -8.61 -6.82 -9.12
C TYR A 31 -8.81 -8.32 -9.30
N GLU A 32 -8.17 -9.07 -8.41
CA GLU A 32 -8.29 -10.50 -8.24
C GLU A 32 -8.65 -10.77 -6.78
N LEU A 33 -9.78 -11.43 -6.55
CA LEU A 33 -10.23 -11.77 -5.20
C LEU A 33 -9.32 -12.83 -4.60
N GLN A 34 -9.04 -12.69 -3.31
CA GLN A 34 -8.27 -13.67 -2.53
C GLN A 34 -9.03 -14.02 -1.26
N ASP A 35 -8.70 -15.15 -0.63
CA ASP A 35 -9.33 -15.57 0.63
C ASP A 35 -9.32 -14.49 1.71
N VAL A 36 -8.28 -13.64 1.69
CA VAL A 36 -8.14 -12.48 2.57
C VAL A 36 -7.89 -11.22 1.74
N GLY A 37 -8.97 -10.56 1.33
CA GLY A 37 -8.92 -9.26 0.64
C GLY A 37 -8.89 -9.39 -0.88
N CYS A 38 -8.15 -8.51 -1.55
CA CYS A 38 -7.98 -8.56 -2.99
C CYS A 38 -6.58 -8.11 -3.40
N LYS A 39 -6.16 -8.60 -4.56
CA LYS A 39 -4.95 -8.18 -5.24
C LYS A 39 -5.38 -7.25 -6.38
N VAL A 40 -5.00 -5.99 -6.31
CA VAL A 40 -5.29 -4.99 -7.35
C VAL A 40 -4.09 -4.83 -8.26
N TYR A 41 -4.33 -4.60 -9.55
CA TYR A 41 -3.30 -4.36 -10.55
C TYR A 41 -3.37 -2.90 -10.98
N THR A 42 -2.21 -2.25 -10.99
CA THR A 42 -2.08 -0.89 -11.51
C THR A 42 -2.08 -0.89 -13.04
N ASP A 43 -2.23 0.28 -13.65
CA ASP A 43 -1.98 0.53 -15.08
C ASP A 43 -0.61 0.03 -15.57
N GLU A 44 0.41 0.08 -14.71
CA GLU A 44 1.74 -0.50 -14.96
C GLU A 44 1.84 -2.04 -14.75
N ASP A 45 0.71 -2.73 -14.61
CA ASP A 45 0.61 -4.17 -14.32
C ASP A 45 1.37 -4.60 -13.05
N LYS A 46 1.52 -3.67 -12.09
CA LYS A 46 2.17 -3.93 -10.80
C LYS A 46 1.11 -4.34 -9.78
N PRO A 47 1.27 -5.48 -9.11
CA PRO A 47 0.29 -5.95 -8.14
C PRO A 47 0.46 -5.27 -6.78
N ILE A 48 -0.68 -4.97 -6.14
CA ILE A 48 -0.76 -4.46 -4.77
C ILE A 48 -1.79 -5.29 -4.01
N HIS A 49 -1.43 -5.77 -2.82
CA HIS A 49 -2.37 -6.50 -1.97
C HIS A 49 -3.10 -5.53 -1.04
N LEU A 50 -4.42 -5.55 -1.10
CA LEU A 50 -5.31 -4.79 -0.22
C LEU A 50 -6.10 -5.76 0.65
N ALA A 51 -6.32 -5.38 1.90
CA ALA A 51 -7.11 -6.15 2.85
C ALA A 51 -8.09 -5.25 3.62
N GLY A 52 -9.13 -5.87 4.17
CA GLY A 52 -10.11 -5.20 5.04
C GLY A 52 -11.04 -4.24 4.27
N GLN A 53 -11.30 -3.07 4.85
CA GLN A 53 -12.23 -2.11 4.23
C GLN A 53 -11.70 -1.57 2.89
N LYS A 54 -10.37 -1.43 2.76
CA LYS A 54 -9.69 -0.90 1.58
C LYS A 54 -9.90 -1.75 0.34
N SER A 55 -9.93 -3.07 0.49
CA SER A 55 -10.21 -3.98 -0.63
C SER A 55 -11.64 -3.82 -1.13
N LYS A 56 -12.61 -3.65 -0.22
CA LYS A 56 -14.02 -3.44 -0.60
C LYS A 56 -14.21 -2.15 -1.39
N THR A 57 -13.65 -1.04 -0.90
CA THR A 57 -13.72 0.25 -1.61
C THR A 57 -13.04 0.18 -2.98
N ALA A 58 -11.88 -0.49 -3.08
CA ALA A 58 -11.22 -0.64 -4.37
C ALA A 58 -12.06 -1.47 -5.36
N ILE A 59 -12.71 -2.54 -4.90
CA ILE A 59 -13.61 -3.37 -5.72
C ILE A 59 -14.82 -2.55 -6.19
N GLU A 60 -15.52 -1.90 -5.26
CA GLU A 60 -16.70 -1.06 -5.56
C GLU A 60 -16.37 0.03 -6.60
N GLU A 61 -15.27 0.75 -6.42
CA GLU A 61 -14.83 1.80 -7.36
C GLU A 61 -14.43 1.24 -8.73
N ILE A 62 -13.73 0.09 -8.76
CA ILE A 62 -13.38 -0.56 -10.04
C ILE A 62 -14.63 -1.07 -10.76
N ASP A 63 -15.59 -1.64 -10.04
CA ASP A 63 -16.85 -2.14 -10.64
C ASP A 63 -17.75 -0.99 -11.15
N GLU A 64 -17.85 0.11 -10.40
CA GLU A 64 -18.70 1.26 -10.77
C GLU A 64 -18.08 2.19 -11.82
N HIS A 65 -16.75 2.35 -11.82
CA HIS A 65 -16.06 3.38 -12.61
C HIS A 65 -14.96 2.83 -13.53
N GLY A 66 -14.65 1.54 -13.44
CA GLY A 66 -13.61 0.89 -14.23
C GLY A 66 -12.19 1.15 -13.72
N TYR A 67 -12.01 1.97 -12.68
CA TYR A 67 -10.72 2.22 -12.05
C TYR A 67 -10.87 2.78 -10.64
N CYS A 68 -9.81 2.65 -9.84
CA CYS A 68 -9.69 3.27 -8.53
C CYS A 68 -8.34 3.99 -8.42
N ILE A 69 -8.32 5.25 -7.94
CA ILE A 69 -7.07 5.97 -7.69
C ILE A 69 -6.68 5.77 -6.23
N ALA A 70 -5.40 5.49 -6.00
CA ALA A 70 -4.89 5.32 -4.66
C ALA A 70 -3.53 5.96 -4.44
N GLU A 71 -3.37 6.59 -3.28
CA GLU A 71 -2.07 7.07 -2.78
C GLU A 71 -1.40 5.95 -1.97
N ILE A 72 -0.24 5.49 -2.43
CA ILE A 72 0.52 4.41 -1.79
C ILE A 72 1.82 4.90 -1.19
N GLU A 73 2.16 4.35 -0.01
CA GLU A 73 3.47 4.48 0.61
C GLU A 73 4.29 3.20 0.41
N PHE A 74 5.48 3.33 -0.15
CA PHE A 74 6.37 2.19 -0.43
C PHE A 74 7.82 2.52 -0.07
N MET A 75 8.63 1.48 0.16
CA MET A 75 10.06 1.65 0.46
C MET A 75 10.88 1.79 -0.82
N ALA A 76 10.64 0.90 -1.78
CA ALA A 76 11.40 0.84 -3.03
C ALA A 76 10.51 0.27 -4.14
N GLU A 77 10.70 0.80 -5.33
CA GLU A 77 10.06 0.28 -6.54
C GLU A 77 10.96 -0.77 -7.17
N THR A 78 10.37 -1.85 -7.65
CA THR A 78 11.08 -2.96 -8.31
C THR A 78 10.35 -3.35 -9.58
N ASN A 79 11.01 -4.10 -10.46
CA ASN A 79 10.39 -4.61 -11.69
C ASN A 79 9.18 -5.51 -11.43
N LYS A 80 9.04 -6.06 -10.20
CA LYS A 80 7.93 -6.94 -9.81
C LYS A 80 6.80 -6.21 -9.05
N GLY A 81 6.95 -4.91 -8.81
CA GLY A 81 6.00 -4.11 -8.03
C GLY A 81 6.66 -3.31 -6.91
N PHE A 82 5.86 -2.90 -5.94
CA PHE A 82 6.28 -2.02 -4.85
C PHE A 82 6.69 -2.83 -3.62
N ARG A 83 7.89 -2.61 -3.10
CA ARG A 83 8.42 -3.29 -1.92
C ARG A 83 7.98 -2.57 -0.65
N ASP A 84 7.57 -3.36 0.35
CA ASP A 84 7.06 -2.88 1.65
C ASP A 84 5.99 -1.79 1.43
N VAL A 85 4.97 -2.06 0.60
CA VAL A 85 3.77 -1.20 0.58
C VAL A 85 3.15 -1.27 1.96
N GLN A 86 3.39 -0.23 2.76
CA GLN A 86 2.99 -0.24 4.17
C GLN A 86 1.57 0.23 4.31
N ASN A 87 1.19 1.25 3.53
CA ASN A 87 -0.11 1.87 3.61
C ASN A 87 -0.59 2.30 2.25
N VAL A 88 -1.90 2.14 2.05
CA VAL A 88 -2.65 2.94 1.09
C VAL A 88 -3.34 4.05 1.86
N LYS A 89 -2.93 5.30 1.66
CA LYS A 89 -3.39 6.46 2.45
C LYS A 89 -4.81 6.85 2.09
N ARG A 90 -5.11 6.86 0.79
CA ARG A 90 -6.40 7.26 0.22
C ARG A 90 -6.75 6.33 -0.93
N ILE A 91 -8.04 6.01 -1.04
CA ILE A 91 -8.64 5.14 -2.08
C ILE A 91 -9.95 5.82 -2.49
N GLY A 92 -10.15 5.98 -3.80
CA GLY A 92 -11.38 6.54 -4.39
C GLY A 92 -11.11 7.57 -5.48
N LYS A 93 -12.09 8.41 -5.82
CA LYS A 93 -11.92 9.57 -6.72
C LYS A 93 -11.06 10.65 -6.07
N ILE A 94 -9.74 10.47 -6.12
CA ILE A 94 -8.81 11.59 -5.93
C ILE A 94 -8.93 12.43 -7.19
N LYS A 95 -9.52 13.64 -7.08
CA LYS A 95 -9.62 14.56 -8.20
C LYS A 95 -8.20 14.78 -8.75
N GLU A 96 -7.98 14.52 -10.03
CA GLU A 96 -6.71 14.77 -10.75
C GLU A 96 -6.25 16.25 -10.71
N GLN A 97 -6.96 17.15 -10.03
CA GLN A 97 -6.74 18.60 -10.03
C GLN A 97 -5.61 19.12 -9.12
N GLU A 98 -4.80 18.25 -8.51
CA GLU A 98 -3.64 18.67 -7.70
C GLU A 98 -2.36 17.89 -8.08
N ILE A 99 -2.04 17.85 -9.38
CA ILE A 99 -0.68 17.54 -9.88
C ILE A 99 -0.19 18.72 -10.70
#